data_AF-A0A925HGH8-F1
#
_entry.id   AF-A0A925HGH8-F1
#
_cell.length_a   1.000
_cell.length_b   1.000
_cell.length_c   1.000
_cell.angle_alpha   90.00
_cell.angle_beta   90.00
_cell.angle_gamma   90.00
#
_symmetry.space_group_name_H-M   'P 1'
#
loop_
_entity.id
_entity.type
_entity.pdbx_description
1 polymer ?
#
loop_
_entity_poly.entity_id
_entity_poly.type
_entity_poly.pdbx_seq_one_letter_code
_entity_poly.pdbx_strand_id
1 'polypeptide(L)'
;FSFASYPLVVKVGGDYYCRSIRNMNADGSLSFFCAIDEGLVFTVARPRDILSATEHTLQEVDKALGGIDLVVGFDCILRRLDAETRQIRHQLAELYRKYSIAGFHTYGEQYNAMHLNQTLTGIAFGQRTTEA
;
A
#
# COMPACT_ATOMS: atom_id res chain seq x y z
N PHE A 1 -9.86 -6.08 -16.61
CA PHE A 1 -9.12 -6.85 -15.59
C PHE A 1 -7.95 -6.01 -15.13
N SER A 2 -7.84 -5.73 -13.82
CA SER A 2 -6.69 -5.01 -13.26
C SER A 2 -5.90 -5.97 -12.39
N PHE A 3 -4.62 -6.18 -12.70
CA PHE A 3 -3.72 -6.98 -11.86
C PHE A 3 -3.55 -6.38 -10.45
N ALA A 4 -3.80 -5.07 -10.31
CA ALA A 4 -3.79 -4.41 -9.00
C ALA A 4 -4.87 -4.95 -8.05
N SER A 5 -5.97 -5.49 -8.58
CA SER A 5 -7.07 -6.03 -7.75
C SER A 5 -6.87 -7.49 -7.34
N TYR A 6 -5.87 -8.19 -7.88
CA TYR A 6 -5.59 -9.60 -7.59
C TYR A 6 -4.07 -9.83 -7.52
N PRO A 7 -3.40 -9.33 -6.47
CA PRO A 7 -1.96 -9.47 -6.38
C PRO A 7 -1.54 -10.90 -6.06
N LEU A 8 -0.35 -11.25 -6.52
CA LEU A 8 0.34 -12.44 -6.08
C LEU A 8 1.15 -12.11 -4.83
N VAL A 9 1.26 -13.07 -3.91
CA VAL A 9 2.07 -12.93 -2.70
C VAL A 9 3.08 -14.07 -2.59
N VAL A 10 4.17 -13.78 -1.89
CA VAL A 10 5.26 -14.71 -1.63
C VAL A 10 5.48 -14.78 -0.12
N LYS A 11 5.78 -15.96 0.40
CA LYS A 11 6.02 -16.14 1.84
C LYS A 11 7.52 -16.05 2.13
N VAL A 12 7.93 -15.06 2.93
CA VAL A 12 9.33 -14.86 3.34
C VAL A 12 9.36 -14.66 4.85
N GLY A 13 10.17 -15.45 5.57
CA GLY A 13 10.31 -15.30 7.02
C GLY A 13 9.04 -15.53 7.84
N GLY A 14 7.99 -16.12 7.26
CA GLY A 14 6.68 -16.30 7.91
C GLY A 14 5.59 -15.35 7.40
N ASP A 15 5.99 -14.21 6.82
CA ASP A 15 5.09 -13.16 6.36
C ASP A 15 4.84 -13.22 4.85
N TYR A 16 3.74 -12.61 4.41
CA TYR A 16 3.35 -12.53 3.00
C TYR A 16 3.63 -11.14 2.43
N TYR A 17 4.29 -11.12 1.28
CA TYR A 17 4.66 -9.89 0.59
C TYR A 17 4.08 -9.86 -0.82
N CYS A 18 3.42 -8.77 -1.18
CA CYS A 18 2.86 -8.57 -2.51
C CYS A 18 3.96 -8.48 -3.57
N ARG A 19 3.66 -9.08 -4.74
CA ARG A 19 4.44 -9.04 -5.96
C ARG A 19 3.51 -8.67 -7.08
N SER A 20 3.62 -7.43 -7.55
CA SER A 20 2.64 -6.89 -8.49
C SER A 20 3.03 -7.15 -9.94
N ILE A 21 2.09 -7.72 -10.68
CA ILE A 21 2.20 -7.92 -12.12
C ILE A 21 2.07 -6.56 -12.81
N ARG A 22 3.04 -6.24 -13.66
CA ARG A 22 3.06 -5.05 -14.52
C ARG A 22 2.25 -5.27 -15.78
N ASN A 23 2.52 -6.36 -16.50
CA ASN A 23 1.84 -6.69 -17.74
C ASN A 23 1.93 -8.19 -18.04
N MET A 24 0.99 -8.66 -18.87
CA MET A 24 1.08 -9.96 -19.54
C MET A 24 1.68 -9.73 -20.93
N ASN A 25 2.66 -10.55 -21.30
CA ASN A 25 3.30 -10.52 -22.61
C ASN A 25 2.47 -11.34 -23.62
N ALA A 26 2.80 -11.22 -24.91
CA ALA A 26 2.06 -11.89 -25.98
C ALA A 26 2.12 -13.42 -25.91
N ASP A 27 3.19 -13.96 -25.32
CA ASP A 27 3.40 -15.39 -25.07
C ASP A 27 2.72 -15.90 -23.79
N GLY A 28 1.99 -15.04 -23.09
CA GLY A 28 1.31 -15.37 -21.82
C GLY A 28 2.21 -15.25 -20.58
N SER A 29 3.50 -14.93 -20.73
CA SER A 29 4.37 -14.68 -19.58
C SER A 29 4.00 -13.39 -18.86
N LEU A 30 4.36 -13.27 -17.58
CA LEU A 30 4.05 -12.12 -16.74
C LEU A 30 5.32 -11.35 -16.37
N SER A 31 5.31 -10.04 -16.60
CA SER A 31 6.35 -9.14 -16.10
C SER A 31 5.91 -8.48 -14.80
N PHE A 32 6.81 -8.34 -13.83
CA PHE A 32 6.54 -7.79 -12.50
C PHE A 32 7.21 -6.42 -12.29
N PHE A 33 6.71 -5.65 -11.32
CA PHE A 33 7.34 -4.40 -10.86
C PHE A 33 8.57 -4.60 -9.96
N CYS A 34 8.94 -5.85 -9.68
CA CYS A 34 10.05 -6.24 -8.83
C CYS A 34 10.78 -7.43 -9.44
N ALA A 35 12.03 -7.66 -9.01
CA ALA A 35 12.76 -8.87 -9.34
C ALA A 35 12.07 -10.11 -8.73
N ILE A 36 12.05 -11.20 -9.49
CA ILE A 36 11.50 -12.50 -9.10
C ILE A 36 12.61 -13.54 -9.28
N ASP A 37 12.91 -14.28 -8.22
CA ASP A 37 13.89 -15.37 -8.25
C ASP A 37 13.28 -16.65 -8.82
N GLU A 38 14.13 -17.47 -9.44
CA GLU A 38 13.72 -18.79 -9.95
C GLU A 38 13.30 -19.72 -8.80
N GLY A 39 12.27 -20.54 -9.04
CA GLY A 39 11.75 -21.50 -8.07
C GLY A 39 10.82 -20.89 -7.01
N LEU A 40 10.58 -19.58 -7.06
CA LEU A 40 9.70 -18.91 -6.12
C LEU A 40 8.23 -19.31 -6.33
N VAL A 41 7.56 -19.70 -5.26
CA VAL A 41 6.14 -20.10 -5.29
C VAL A 41 5.25 -18.90 -4.95
N PHE A 42 4.33 -18.59 -5.87
CA PHE A 42 3.31 -17.56 -5.66
C PHE A 42 2.01 -18.15 -5.14
N THR A 43 1.38 -17.39 -4.24
CA THR A 43 0.01 -17.61 -3.81
C THR A 43 -0.86 -16.47 -4.33
N VAL A 44 -2.04 -16.78 -4.89
CA VAL A 44 -3.02 -15.75 -5.24
C VAL A 44 -3.64 -15.21 -3.95
N ALA A 45 -3.43 -13.92 -3.67
CA ALA A 45 -4.01 -13.29 -2.49
C ALA A 45 -5.42 -12.78 -2.76
N ARG A 46 -6.24 -12.76 -1.70
CA ARG A 46 -7.49 -11.99 -1.70
C ARG A 46 -7.20 -10.66 -1.02
N PRO A 47 -7.33 -9.52 -1.72
CA PRO A 47 -7.13 -8.23 -1.09
C PRO A 47 -8.20 -8.01 -0.02
N ARG A 48 -7.77 -7.48 1.12
CA ARG A 48 -8.70 -6.91 2.12
C ARG A 48 -9.25 -5.60 1.58
N ASP A 49 -10.35 -5.12 2.15
CA ASP A 49 -10.83 -3.78 1.83
C ASP A 49 -9.76 -2.74 2.22
N ILE A 50 -9.21 -2.08 1.19
CA ILE A 50 -8.12 -1.11 1.34
C ILE A 50 -8.56 0.08 2.18
N LEU A 51 -9.84 0.48 2.11
CA LEU A 51 -10.34 1.63 2.84
C LEU A 51 -10.34 1.31 4.34
N SER A 52 -11.02 0.23 4.72
CA SER A 52 -11.08 -0.25 6.11
C SER A 52 -9.69 -0.54 6.69
N ALA A 53 -8.80 -1.18 5.93
CA ALA A 53 -7.45 -1.49 6.38
C ALA A 53 -6.61 -0.22 6.61
N THR A 54 -6.71 0.76 5.69
CA THR A 54 -5.97 2.02 5.81
C THR A 54 -6.51 2.86 6.97
N GLU A 55 -7.82 2.92 7.14
CA GLU A 55 -8.43 3.65 8.26
C GLU A 55 -8.03 3.04 9.61
N HIS A 56 -8.04 1.72 9.74
CA HIS A 56 -7.59 1.04 10.96
C HIS A 56 -6.15 1.40 11.34
N THR A 57 -5.22 1.32 10.38
CA THR A 57 -3.81 1.69 10.63
C THR A 57 -3.68 3.16 11.03
N LEU A 58 -4.41 4.08 10.39
CA LEU A 58 -4.38 5.49 10.75
C LEU A 58 -4.97 5.76 12.13
N GLN A 59 -6.03 5.04 12.53
CA GLN A 59 -6.60 5.11 13.88
C GLN A 59 -5.62 4.63 14.96
N GLU A 60 -4.87 3.55 14.68
CA GLU A 60 -3.83 3.06 15.60
C GLU A 60 -2.70 4.08 15.79
N VAL A 61 -2.23 4.68 14.69
CA VAL A 61 -1.19 5.71 14.72
C VAL A 61 -1.70 6.97 15.43
N ASP A 62 -2.92 7.42 15.13
CA ASP A 62 -3.56 8.58 15.77
C ASP A 62 -3.64 8.41 17.28
N LYS A 63 -4.11 7.25 17.74
CA LYS A 63 -4.16 6.91 19.16
C LYS A 63 -2.78 6.87 19.80
N ALA A 64 -1.79 6.29 19.12
CA ALA A 64 -0.43 6.19 19.63
C ALA A 64 0.26 7.56 19.78
N LEU A 65 -0.06 8.51 18.89
CA LEU A 65 0.47 9.87 18.92
C LEU A 65 -0.34 10.84 19.81
N GLY A 66 -1.55 10.45 20.23
CA GLY A 66 -2.48 11.35 20.92
C GLY A 66 -3.10 12.40 19.99
N GLY A 67 -3.19 12.10 18.69
CA GLY A 67 -3.67 12.98 17.63
C GLY A 67 -2.61 13.22 16.56
N ILE A 68 -2.92 12.87 15.31
CA ILE A 68 -2.12 13.21 14.13
C ILE A 68 -2.33 14.67 13.75
N ASP A 69 -1.22 15.38 13.50
CA ASP A 69 -1.21 16.73 12.92
C ASP A 69 -1.01 16.67 11.39
N LEU A 70 -0.01 15.90 10.96
CA LEU A 70 0.39 15.76 9.55
C LEU A 70 0.92 14.35 9.29
N VAL A 71 0.66 13.82 8.09
CA VAL A 71 1.36 12.62 7.60
C VAL A 71 2.02 12.94 6.27
N VAL A 72 3.32 12.66 6.16
CA VAL A 72 4.01 12.62 4.87
C VAL A 72 3.92 11.19 4.34
N GLY A 73 3.03 10.97 3.35
CA GLY A 73 2.69 9.66 2.81
C GLY A 73 3.27 9.38 1.42
N PHE A 74 3.76 8.16 1.24
CA PHE A 74 4.24 7.60 -0.02
C PHE A 74 3.31 6.45 -0.41
N ASP A 75 2.39 6.73 -1.34
CA ASP A 75 1.28 5.84 -1.69
C ASP A 75 1.58 5.10 -3.00
N CYS A 76 1.80 3.79 -2.94
CA CYS A 76 2.06 3.00 -4.13
C CYS A 76 0.95 3.18 -5.18
N ILE A 77 1.31 3.51 -6.42
CA ILE A 77 0.35 3.80 -7.51
C ILE A 77 -0.68 2.68 -7.72
N LEU A 78 -0.29 1.44 -7.41
CA LEU A 78 -1.18 0.28 -7.51
C LEU A 78 -2.35 0.32 -6.53
N ARG A 79 -2.21 0.99 -5.38
CA ARG A 79 -3.31 1.24 -4.44
C ARG A 79 -4.34 2.17 -5.05
N ARG A 80 -3.88 3.23 -5.71
CA ARG A 80 -4.75 4.15 -6.45
C ARG A 80 -5.45 3.45 -7.61
N LEU A 81 -4.75 2.65 -8.41
CA LEU A 81 -5.35 1.91 -9.52
C LEU A 81 -6.39 0.88 -9.04
N ASP A 82 -6.15 0.21 -7.91
CA ASP A 82 -7.14 -0.67 -7.30
C ASP A 82 -8.36 0.12 -6.79
N ALA A 83 -8.14 1.26 -6.12
CA ALA A 83 -9.22 2.13 -5.66
C ALA A 83 -10.06 2.71 -6.81
N GLU A 84 -9.45 3.05 -7.94
CA GLU A 84 -10.14 3.45 -9.18
C GLU A 84 -10.95 2.30 -9.75
N THR A 85 -10.37 1.10 -9.83
CA THR A 85 -11.08 -0.11 -10.32
C THR A 85 -12.30 -0.42 -9.45
N ARG A 86 -12.19 -0.24 -8.13
CA ARG A 86 -13.26 -0.47 -7.15
C ARG A 86 -14.22 0.71 -6.96
N GLN A 87 -13.98 1.84 -7.64
CA GLN A 87 -14.78 3.06 -7.53
C GLN A 87 -14.77 3.69 -6.11
N ILE A 88 -13.73 3.43 -5.32
CA ILE A 88 -13.57 3.94 -3.94
C ILE A 88 -12.51 5.04 -3.82
N ARG A 89 -11.95 5.50 -4.95
CA ARG A 89 -10.92 6.57 -4.98
C ARG A 89 -11.33 7.81 -4.18
N HIS A 90 -12.60 8.22 -4.27
CA HIS A 90 -13.10 9.40 -3.57
C HIS A 90 -13.10 9.20 -2.04
N GLN A 91 -13.54 8.02 -1.58
CA GLN A 91 -13.53 7.67 -0.15
C GLN A 91 -12.11 7.59 0.40
N LEU A 92 -11.17 7.01 -0.37
CA LEU A 92 -9.76 6.97 0.04
C LEU A 92 -9.16 8.39 0.12
N ALA A 93 -9.51 9.28 -0.81
CA ALA A 93 -9.07 10.66 -0.77
C ALA A 93 -9.68 11.46 0.39
N GLU A 94 -10.92 11.17 0.78
CA GLU A 94 -11.55 11.74 1.98
C GLU A 94 -10.83 11.28 3.25
N LEU A 95 -10.50 9.99 3.34
CA LEU A 95 -9.71 9.43 4.43
C LEU A 95 -8.34 10.11 4.53
N TYR A 96 -7.66 10.32 3.40
CA TYR A 96 -6.38 11.03 3.37
C TYR A 96 -6.49 12.49 3.82
N ARG A 97 -7.58 13.18 3.46
CA ARG A 97 -7.85 14.53 3.98
C ARG A 97 -8.14 14.54 5.48
N LYS A 98 -8.89 13.56 5.99
CA LYS A 98 -9.23 13.42 7.42
C LYS A 98 -7.99 13.34 8.31
N TYR A 99 -6.95 12.66 7.84
CA TYR A 99 -5.69 12.47 8.58
C TYR A 99 -4.55 13.39 8.10
N SER A 100 -4.86 14.48 7.40
CA SER A 100 -3.86 15.43 6.89
C SER A 100 -2.70 14.77 6.15
N ILE A 101 -2.99 13.79 5.29
CA ILE A 101 -1.96 13.08 4.53
C ILE A 101 -1.58 13.90 3.30
N ALA A 102 -0.30 14.23 3.18
CA ALA A 102 0.30 14.88 2.02
C ALA A 102 1.49 14.07 1.50
N GLY A 103 1.73 14.09 0.19
CA GLY A 103 2.87 13.39 -0.40
C GLY A 103 2.65 13.05 -1.87
N PHE A 104 3.13 11.89 -2.31
CA PHE A 104 3.10 11.52 -3.74
C PHE A 104 2.99 10.01 -3.95
N HIS A 105 2.72 9.64 -5.20
CA HIS A 105 2.64 8.24 -5.59
C HIS A 105 4.01 7.64 -5.91
N THR A 106 4.25 6.42 -5.45
CA THR A 106 5.47 5.63 -5.69
C THR A 106 5.19 4.45 -6.63
N TYR A 107 6.24 3.79 -7.13
CA TYR A 107 6.14 2.52 -7.86
C TYR A 107 6.41 1.29 -6.97
N GLY A 108 6.28 1.47 -5.65
CA GLY A 108 6.69 0.49 -4.64
C GLY A 108 7.66 1.11 -3.63
N GLU A 109 7.95 0.34 -2.59
CA GLU A 109 8.72 0.77 -1.42
C GLU A 109 9.85 -0.23 -1.17
N GLN A 110 11.02 0.24 -0.76
CA GLN A 110 12.08 -0.66 -0.29
C GLN A 110 12.09 -0.74 1.23
N TYR A 111 11.99 -1.96 1.76
CA TYR A 111 12.06 -2.23 3.20
C TYR A 111 12.85 -3.51 3.44
N ASN A 112 13.89 -3.45 4.30
CA ASN A 112 14.78 -4.59 4.58
C ASN A 112 15.29 -5.32 3.32
N ALA A 113 15.77 -4.56 2.33
CA ALA A 113 16.24 -5.05 1.03
C ALA A 113 15.17 -5.71 0.15
N MET A 114 13.89 -5.65 0.50
CA MET A 114 12.78 -6.14 -0.32
C MET A 114 12.05 -4.98 -0.99
N HIS A 115 11.74 -5.15 -2.27
CA HIS A 115 10.80 -4.27 -2.96
C HIS A 115 9.37 -4.74 -2.67
N LEU A 116 8.60 -3.87 -2.04
CA LEU A 116 7.21 -4.06 -1.67
C LEU A 116 6.32 -3.26 -2.61
N ASN A 117 5.13 -3.78 -2.86
CA ASN A 117 4.13 -3.10 -3.67
C ASN A 117 2.81 -3.03 -2.89
N GLN A 118 1.92 -2.14 -3.35
CA GLN A 118 0.59 -1.93 -2.79
C GLN A 118 0.61 -1.52 -1.31
N THR A 119 1.66 -0.82 -0.88
CA THR A 119 1.77 -0.32 0.48
C THR A 119 1.53 1.19 0.52
N LEU A 120 1.10 1.68 1.69
CA LEU A 120 1.18 3.08 2.06
C LEU A 120 2.24 3.16 3.15
N THR A 121 3.34 3.85 2.88
CA THR A 121 4.36 4.13 3.89
C THR A 121 4.40 5.62 4.17
N GLY A 122 4.90 6.02 5.33
CA GLY A 122 4.96 7.43 5.66
C GLY A 122 5.50 7.72 7.04
N ILE A 123 5.60 9.02 7.33
CA ILE A 123 5.99 9.57 8.62
C ILE A 123 4.80 10.37 9.15
N ALA A 124 4.31 10.01 10.33
CA ALA A 124 3.25 10.72 11.02
C ALA A 124 3.82 11.63 12.11
N PHE A 125 3.34 12.87 12.14
CA PHE A 125 3.69 13.89 13.14
C PHE A 125 2.50 14.07 14.08
N GLY A 126 2.74 13.93 15.38
CA GLY A 126 1.72 14.16 16.41
C GLY A 126 1.50 15.65 16.68
N GLN A 127 0.38 15.99 17.32
CA GLN A 127 0.12 17.36 17.74
C GLN A 127 1.19 17.86 18.71
N ARG A 128 1.49 19.16 18.61
CA ARG A 128 2.38 19.82 19.56
C ARG A 128 1.73 19.82 20.93
N THR A 129 2.33 19.15 21.91
CA THR A 129 1.95 19.30 23.31
C THR A 129 2.23 20.74 23.71
N THR A 130 1.20 21.57 23.84
CA THR A 130 1.32 22.84 24.56
C THR A 130 1.35 22.48 26.04
N GLU A 131 2.55 22.46 26.63
CA GLU A 131 2.67 22.54 28.08
C GLU A 131 2.04 23.87 28.53
N ALA A 132 1.03 23.77 29.40
CA ALA A 132 0.37 24.90 30.02
C ALA A 132 1.15 25.41 31.23
#